data_AF-A0A800JFX3-F1
#
_entry.id   AF-A0A800JFX3-F1
#
_cell.length_a   1.000
_cell.length_b   1.000
_cell.length_c   1.000
_cell.angle_alpha   90.00
_cell.angle_beta   90.00
_cell.angle_gamma   90.00
#
_symmetry.space_group_name_H-M   'P 1'
#
loop_
_entity.id
_entity.type
_entity.pdbx_description
1 polymer ?
#
loop_
_entity_poly.entity_id
_entity_poly.type
_entity_poly.pdbx_seq_one_letter_code
_entity_poly.pdbx_strand_id
1 'polypeptide(L)'
;QRSQFNKLVKQLTASGHTFTHVHMNNSAGLLHEPDSIYNLARPGLLVYGVLPHGRRRVTAAMKRNLRPALAWSCRVSLVKNIAKDTPLSYGRSFIAPRRMRVATLTAGYGDGFMCSAAGNAKVLVGGKLCPVLGRVTMDQMLVDVSKIKSAKPGDEAVLIGRQGKQEITAHQLADWTGTLPLEVLTAIAYRVPRVYRGGQAA
;
A
#
# COMPACT_ATOMS: atom_id res chain seq x y z
N GLN A 1 -4.46 -23.73 -17.90
CA GLN A 1 -5.65 -23.46 -17.07
C GLN A 1 -6.90 -23.23 -17.91
N ARG A 2 -7.00 -22.16 -18.74
CA ARG A 2 -8.17 -21.89 -19.60
C ARG A 2 -8.66 -23.09 -20.41
N SER A 3 -7.75 -23.78 -21.12
CA SER A 3 -8.10 -24.96 -21.92
C SER A 3 -8.73 -26.08 -21.08
N GLN A 4 -8.18 -26.38 -19.90
CA GLN A 4 -8.72 -27.38 -18.99
C GLN A 4 -10.08 -26.98 -18.42
N PHE A 5 -10.25 -25.70 -18.05
CA PHE A 5 -11.54 -25.19 -17.60
C PHE A 5 -12.62 -25.29 -18.70
N ASN A 6 -12.29 -24.92 -19.94
CA ASN A 6 -13.19 -25.07 -21.09
C ASN A 6 -13.56 -26.54 -21.35
N LYS A 7 -12.59 -27.45 -21.22
CA LYS A 7 -12.84 -28.89 -21.36
C LYS A 7 -13.82 -29.38 -20.32
N LEU A 8 -13.62 -29.01 -19.05
CA LEU A 8 -14.51 -29.39 -17.94
C LEU A 8 -15.93 -28.84 -18.14
N VAL A 9 -16.06 -27.55 -18.47
CA VAL A 9 -17.38 -26.93 -18.73
C VAL A 9 -18.10 -27.68 -19.86
N LYS A 10 -17.41 -27.97 -20.97
CA LYS A 10 -17.99 -28.73 -22.08
C LYS A 10 -18.44 -30.12 -21.67
N GLN A 11 -17.63 -30.85 -20.90
CA GLN A 11 -17.97 -32.19 -20.42
C GLN A 11 -19.22 -32.18 -19.53
N LEU A 12 -19.28 -31.25 -18.56
CA LEU A 12 -20.41 -31.15 -17.65
C LEU A 12 -21.69 -30.73 -18.36
N THR A 13 -21.61 -29.82 -19.34
CA THR A 13 -22.76 -29.44 -20.18
C THR A 13 -23.23 -30.59 -21.06
N ALA A 14 -22.31 -31.40 -21.63
CA ALA A 14 -22.68 -32.59 -22.38
C ALA A 14 -23.36 -33.67 -21.51
N SER A 15 -23.09 -33.69 -20.20
CA SER A 15 -23.78 -34.55 -19.22
C SER A 15 -25.10 -33.97 -18.70
N GLY A 16 -25.60 -32.87 -19.26
CA GLY A 16 -26.90 -32.30 -18.92
C GLY A 16 -26.89 -31.23 -17.83
N HIS A 17 -25.72 -30.81 -17.32
CA HIS A 17 -25.64 -29.72 -16.34
C HIS A 17 -25.71 -28.35 -17.00
N THR A 18 -26.48 -27.43 -16.41
CA THR A 18 -26.58 -26.03 -16.83
C THR A 18 -25.96 -25.11 -15.77
N PHE A 19 -25.29 -24.05 -16.24
CA PHE A 19 -24.63 -23.07 -15.37
C PHE A 19 -25.12 -21.67 -15.69
N THR A 20 -25.70 -20.99 -14.70
CA THR A 20 -26.07 -19.58 -14.84
C THR A 20 -24.83 -18.68 -14.95
N HIS A 21 -23.79 -18.97 -14.16
CA HIS A 21 -22.56 -18.19 -14.13
C HIS A 21 -21.35 -19.08 -14.37
N VAL A 22 -20.51 -18.67 -15.31
CA VAL A 22 -19.23 -19.28 -15.65
C VAL A 22 -18.21 -18.16 -15.61
N HIS A 23 -17.17 -18.29 -14.79
CA HIS A 23 -16.17 -17.24 -14.64
C HIS A 23 -14.81 -17.76 -14.20
N MET A 24 -13.75 -17.19 -14.77
CA MET A 24 -12.37 -17.53 -14.40
C MET A 24 -11.51 -16.27 -14.13
N ASN A 25 -11.87 -15.14 -14.72
CA ASN A 25 -11.04 -13.92 -14.72
C ASN A 25 -11.08 -13.19 -13.37
N ASN A 26 -9.93 -13.13 -12.71
CA ASN A 26 -9.66 -12.15 -11.66
C ASN A 26 -9.14 -10.83 -12.28
N SER A 27 -8.68 -9.89 -11.44
CA SER A 27 -8.04 -8.66 -11.92
C SER A 27 -6.94 -8.89 -12.96
N ALA A 28 -6.01 -9.83 -12.76
CA ALA A 28 -4.93 -10.07 -13.73
C ALA A 28 -5.46 -10.72 -15.02
N GLY A 29 -6.41 -11.65 -14.91
CA GLY A 29 -7.06 -12.27 -16.06
C GLY A 29 -7.84 -11.26 -16.90
N LEU A 30 -8.47 -10.26 -16.28
CA LEU A 30 -9.14 -9.15 -16.99
C LEU A 30 -8.14 -8.27 -17.75
N LEU A 31 -6.95 -8.01 -17.19
CA LEU A 31 -5.96 -7.15 -17.83
C LEU A 31 -5.25 -7.83 -19.00
N HIS A 32 -4.93 -9.12 -18.86
CA HIS A 32 -4.00 -9.80 -19.75
C HIS A 32 -4.65 -10.82 -20.68
N GLU A 33 -5.90 -11.20 -20.42
CA GLU A 33 -6.63 -12.19 -21.20
C GLU A 33 -8.09 -11.72 -21.43
N PRO A 34 -8.32 -10.51 -21.97
CA PRO A 34 -9.68 -9.95 -22.11
C PRO A 34 -10.60 -10.83 -22.96
N ASP A 35 -10.07 -11.52 -23.96
CA ASP A 35 -10.83 -12.45 -24.83
C ASP A 35 -11.18 -13.78 -24.13
N SER A 36 -10.86 -13.91 -22.84
CA SER A 36 -11.21 -15.08 -22.02
C SER A 36 -12.32 -14.82 -21.02
N ILE A 37 -12.93 -13.63 -21.05
CA ILE A 37 -14.08 -13.31 -20.22
C ILE A 37 -15.26 -14.18 -20.66
N TYR A 38 -15.87 -14.85 -19.69
CA TYR A 38 -17.07 -15.65 -19.87
C TYR A 38 -18.29 -14.74 -19.64
N ASN A 39 -19.27 -15.13 -18.82
CA ASN A 39 -20.41 -14.26 -18.50
C ASN A 39 -20.28 -13.52 -17.15
N LEU A 40 -19.22 -13.77 -16.39
CA LEU A 40 -18.90 -13.03 -15.16
C LEU A 40 -17.37 -12.90 -14.96
N ALA A 41 -16.95 -11.84 -14.27
CA ALA A 41 -15.55 -11.61 -13.88
C ALA A 41 -15.47 -11.13 -12.42
N ARG A 42 -14.29 -11.28 -11.81
CA ARG A 42 -14.05 -11.02 -10.37
C ARG A 42 -12.88 -10.04 -10.17
N PRO A 43 -13.03 -8.75 -10.56
CA PRO A 43 -12.01 -7.76 -10.27
C PRO A 43 -11.93 -7.53 -8.75
N GLY A 44 -10.73 -7.66 -8.18
CA GLY A 44 -10.43 -7.32 -6.80
C GLY A 44 -9.60 -6.04 -6.74
N LEU A 45 -8.27 -6.16 -6.86
CA LEU A 45 -7.32 -5.03 -6.82
C LEU A 45 -7.68 -3.88 -7.77
N LEU A 46 -8.21 -4.20 -8.96
CA LEU A 46 -8.61 -3.18 -9.95
C LEU A 46 -9.74 -2.28 -9.45
N VAL A 47 -10.65 -2.79 -8.61
CA VAL A 47 -11.73 -1.99 -8.01
C VAL A 47 -11.14 -0.88 -7.13
N TYR A 48 -10.00 -1.14 -6.49
CA TYR A 48 -9.28 -0.18 -5.67
C TYR A 48 -8.28 0.68 -6.46
N GLY A 49 -8.29 0.57 -7.79
CA GLY A 49 -7.37 1.31 -8.66
C GLY A 49 -5.92 0.84 -8.59
N VAL A 50 -5.69 -0.41 -8.15
CA VAL A 50 -4.35 -0.97 -7.99
C VAL A 50 -4.14 -2.07 -9.01
N LEU A 51 -3.01 -2.01 -9.71
CA LEU A 51 -2.62 -3.06 -10.65
C LEU A 51 -2.16 -4.31 -9.88
N PRO A 52 -2.52 -5.52 -10.35
CA PRO A 52 -1.89 -6.74 -9.89
C PRO A 52 -0.38 -6.71 -10.17
N HIS A 53 0.40 -7.17 -9.20
CA HIS A 53 1.83 -7.37 -9.40
C HIS A 53 2.07 -8.46 -10.46
N GLY A 54 3.03 -8.25 -11.36
CA GLY A 54 3.37 -9.23 -12.39
C GLY A 54 4.30 -8.68 -13.47
N ARG A 55 4.90 -9.60 -14.24
CA ARG A 55 5.85 -9.27 -15.33
C ARG A 55 5.17 -8.79 -16.61
N ARG A 56 3.86 -9.00 -16.75
CA ARG A 56 3.12 -8.67 -17.97
C ARG A 56 2.86 -7.16 -18.03
N ARG A 57 3.22 -6.55 -19.16
CA ARG A 57 3.07 -5.11 -19.37
C ARG A 57 1.59 -4.74 -19.41
N VAL A 58 1.25 -3.64 -18.74
CA VAL A 58 -0.07 -3.00 -18.80
C VAL A 58 0.04 -1.77 -19.69
N THR A 59 -0.97 -1.53 -20.53
CA THR A 59 -0.96 -0.41 -21.47
C THR A 59 -0.97 0.94 -20.73
N ALA A 60 -0.41 1.97 -21.36
CA ALA A 60 -0.41 3.32 -20.81
C ALA A 60 -1.84 3.86 -20.62
N ALA A 61 -2.77 3.50 -21.50
CA ALA A 61 -4.17 3.89 -21.40
C ALA A 61 -4.83 3.35 -20.11
N MET A 62 -4.61 2.07 -19.79
CA MET A 62 -5.17 1.46 -18.58
C MET A 62 -4.59 2.07 -17.30
N LYS A 63 -3.28 2.36 -17.30
CA LYS A 63 -2.64 3.06 -16.17
C LYS A 63 -3.24 4.43 -15.90
N ARG A 64 -3.64 5.17 -16.94
CA ARG A 64 -4.27 6.50 -16.80
C ARG A 64 -5.68 6.44 -16.23
N ASN A 65 -6.40 5.35 -16.45
CA ASN A 65 -7.80 5.21 -16.03
C ASN A 65 -7.96 4.60 -14.63
N LEU A 66 -6.94 3.93 -14.11
CA LEU A 66 -6.95 3.42 -12.73
C LEU A 66 -6.54 4.51 -11.75
N ARG A 67 -7.41 4.78 -10.77
CA ARG A 67 -7.19 5.79 -9.74
C ARG A 67 -7.17 5.10 -8.38
N PRO A 68 -6.04 5.14 -7.65
CA PRO A 68 -5.98 4.56 -6.30
C PRO A 68 -7.08 5.13 -5.41
N ALA A 69 -7.90 4.25 -4.84
CA ALA A 69 -9.04 4.65 -4.01
C ALA A 69 -8.66 4.97 -2.56
N LEU A 70 -7.49 4.52 -2.11
CA LEU A 70 -7.04 4.61 -0.72
C LEU A 70 -5.89 5.61 -0.57
N ALA A 71 -6.01 6.48 0.44
CA ALA A 71 -4.90 7.20 1.03
C ALA A 71 -4.84 6.84 2.52
N TRP A 72 -3.63 6.71 3.05
CA TRP A 72 -3.38 6.39 4.45
C TRP A 72 -2.38 7.37 5.03
N SER A 73 -2.80 8.12 6.03
CA SER A 73 -1.98 9.10 6.72
C SER A 73 -2.15 8.99 8.24
N CYS A 74 -1.18 9.54 8.95
CA CYS A 74 -1.16 9.66 10.41
C CYS A 74 -0.66 11.06 10.79
N ARG A 75 -0.49 11.30 12.10
CA ARG A 75 -0.04 12.58 12.62
C ARG A 75 1.36 12.47 13.23
N VAL A 76 2.11 13.57 13.15
CA VAL A 76 3.32 13.77 13.94
C VAL A 76 2.90 14.02 15.39
N SER A 77 3.35 13.20 16.34
CA SER A 77 3.09 13.43 17.76
C SER A 77 4.17 14.28 18.42
N LEU A 78 5.40 14.18 17.94
CA LEU A 78 6.57 14.81 18.55
C LEU A 78 7.64 15.11 17.51
N VAL A 79 8.37 16.20 17.69
CA VAL A 79 9.57 16.52 16.91
C VAL A 79 10.70 16.92 17.86
N LYS A 80 11.86 16.30 17.71
CA LYS A 80 13.05 16.58 18.54
C LYS A 80 14.31 16.68 17.69
N ASN A 81 15.25 17.51 18.13
CA ASN A 81 16.62 17.49 17.62
C ASN A 81 17.43 16.50 18.45
N ILE A 82 18.20 15.63 17.80
CA ILE A 82 19.07 14.67 18.45
C ILE A 82 20.52 14.88 18.01
N ALA A 83 21.46 14.57 18.91
CA ALA A 83 22.88 14.63 18.62
C ALA A 83 23.31 13.45 17.73
N LYS A 84 24.50 13.56 17.15
CA LYS A 84 25.21 12.41 16.57
C LYS A 84 25.34 11.30 17.63
N ASP A 85 25.38 10.05 17.19
CA ASP A 85 25.60 8.85 18.01
C ASP A 85 24.45 8.53 18.97
N THR A 86 23.32 9.24 18.87
CA THR A 86 22.09 8.93 19.63
C THR A 86 21.47 7.63 19.09
N PRO A 87 21.30 6.58 19.92
CA PRO A 87 20.61 5.36 19.51
C PRO A 87 19.10 5.56 19.48
N LEU A 88 18.44 5.00 18.47
CA LEU A 88 16.99 5.11 18.26
C LEU A 88 16.34 3.73 18.11
N SER A 89 15.07 3.68 18.54
CA SER A 89 14.19 2.51 18.48
C SER A 89 14.74 1.27 19.21
N TYR A 90 13.95 0.19 19.21
CA TYR A 90 14.27 -1.03 19.93
C TYR A 90 15.59 -1.67 19.47
N GLY A 91 16.36 -2.16 20.45
CA GLY A 91 17.65 -2.80 20.23
C GLY A 91 18.70 -1.90 19.59
N ARG A 92 18.53 -0.56 19.67
CA ARG A 92 19.45 0.42 19.08
C ARG A 92 19.70 0.17 17.59
N SER A 93 18.66 -0.30 16.90
CA SER A 93 18.68 -0.67 15.48
C SER A 93 19.10 0.45 14.53
N PHE A 94 19.06 1.70 15.00
CA PHE A 94 19.57 2.86 14.30
C PHE A 94 20.40 3.72 15.25
N ILE A 95 21.56 4.19 14.79
CA ILE A 95 22.41 5.15 15.51
C ILE A 95 22.54 6.39 14.62
N ALA A 96 22.23 7.57 15.16
CA ALA A 96 22.22 8.80 14.39
C ALA A 96 23.62 9.13 13.83
N PRO A 97 23.83 9.11 12.49
CA PRO A 97 25.17 9.34 11.92
C PRO A 97 25.60 10.81 11.98
N ARG A 98 24.67 11.71 12.32
CA ARG A 98 24.85 13.16 12.44
C ARG A 98 23.80 13.74 13.38
N ARG A 99 23.89 15.04 13.66
CA ARG A 99 22.76 15.78 14.23
C ARG A 99 21.55 15.67 13.29
N MET A 100 20.40 15.29 13.85
CA MET A 100 19.18 15.03 13.08
C MET A 100 17.98 15.69 13.75
N ARG A 101 16.97 16.03 12.95
CA ARG A 101 15.62 16.36 13.44
C ARG A 101 14.73 15.16 13.18
N VAL A 102 14.19 14.56 14.23
CA VAL A 102 13.42 13.32 14.18
C VAL A 102 12.00 13.60 14.61
N ALA A 103 11.04 13.06 13.85
CA ALA A 103 9.63 13.08 14.20
C ALA A 103 9.17 11.69 14.65
N THR A 104 8.29 11.65 15.64
CA THR A 104 7.54 10.45 16.03
C THR A 104 6.17 10.51 15.37
N LEU A 105 5.78 9.43 14.70
CA LEU A 105 4.48 9.30 14.04
C LEU A 105 3.56 8.38 14.86
N THR A 106 2.26 8.65 14.81
CA THR A 106 1.20 7.91 15.52
C THR A 106 0.70 6.69 14.73
N ALA A 107 1.61 5.94 14.12
CA ALA A 107 1.29 4.71 13.42
C ALA A 107 2.43 3.70 13.57
N GLY A 108 2.07 2.45 13.75
CA GLY A 108 3.00 1.33 13.92
C GLY A 108 2.47 0.04 13.30
N TYR A 109 3.09 -1.08 13.66
CA TYR A 109 2.69 -2.39 13.10
C TYR A 109 1.32 -2.86 13.59
N GLY A 110 0.84 -2.39 14.74
CA GLY A 110 -0.52 -2.65 15.21
C GLY A 110 -1.59 -1.97 14.34
N ASP A 111 -1.21 -0.97 13.54
CA ASP A 111 -2.07 -0.32 12.54
C ASP A 111 -1.99 -1.01 11.16
N GLY A 112 -1.10 -1.99 11.01
CA GLY A 112 -0.80 -2.65 9.73
C GLY A 112 0.47 -2.17 9.03
N PHE A 113 1.25 -1.25 9.64
CA PHE A 113 2.50 -0.79 9.03
C PHE A 113 3.62 -1.82 9.30
N MET A 114 3.86 -2.71 8.34
CA MET A 114 4.70 -3.91 8.48
C MET A 114 6.07 -3.64 9.13
N CYS A 115 6.47 -4.49 10.09
CA CYS A 115 7.80 -4.41 10.70
C CYS A 115 8.95 -4.52 9.69
N SER A 116 8.75 -5.29 8.61
CA SER A 116 9.72 -5.44 7.51
C SER A 116 9.97 -4.14 6.73
N ALA A 117 9.14 -3.10 6.92
CA ALA A 117 9.33 -1.79 6.33
C ALA A 117 10.53 -1.04 6.95
N ALA A 118 10.94 -1.42 8.17
CA ALA A 118 12.03 -0.76 8.90
C ALA A 118 13.33 -0.73 8.08
N GLY A 119 13.95 0.44 7.98
CA GLY A 119 15.22 0.66 7.27
C GLY A 119 15.10 0.94 5.77
N ASN A 120 14.02 0.51 5.11
CA ASN A 120 13.80 0.73 3.67
C ASN A 120 12.73 1.77 3.39
N ALA A 121 11.67 1.75 4.19
CA ALA A 121 10.49 2.55 3.96
C ALA A 121 10.72 4.03 4.21
N LYS A 122 9.91 4.83 3.52
CA LYS A 122 9.85 6.27 3.65
C LYS A 122 8.38 6.66 3.84
N VAL A 123 8.16 7.83 4.42
CA VAL A 123 6.86 8.48 4.50
C VAL A 123 6.94 9.85 3.85
N LEU A 124 5.81 10.50 3.58
CA LEU A 124 5.81 11.91 3.19
C LEU A 124 5.47 12.79 4.38
N VAL A 125 6.33 13.76 4.67
CA VAL A 125 6.05 14.86 5.60
C VAL A 125 6.38 16.17 4.89
N GLY A 126 5.50 17.17 4.97
CA GLY A 126 5.71 18.46 4.30
C GLY A 126 6.02 18.35 2.79
N GLY A 127 5.48 17.33 2.11
CA GLY A 127 5.69 17.07 0.69
C GLY A 127 7.06 16.48 0.33
N LYS A 128 7.82 15.96 1.31
CA LYS A 128 9.15 15.36 1.11
C LYS A 128 9.20 13.93 1.64
N LEU A 129 9.99 13.08 0.97
CA LEU A 129 10.29 11.73 1.44
C LEU A 129 11.20 11.76 2.67
N CYS A 130 10.72 11.15 3.75
CA CYS A 130 11.37 11.04 5.05
C CYS A 130 11.61 9.56 5.38
N PRO A 131 12.87 9.12 5.50
CA PRO A 131 13.20 7.74 5.88
C PRO A 131 12.66 7.35 7.26
N VAL A 132 12.14 6.12 7.37
CA VAL A 132 11.83 5.49 8.67
C VAL A 132 13.13 5.06 9.35
N LEU A 133 13.27 5.40 10.63
CA LEU A 133 14.48 5.22 11.42
C LEU A 133 14.32 4.08 12.42
N GLY A 134 15.19 3.08 12.31
CA GLY A 134 15.16 1.90 13.17
C GLY A 134 13.88 1.09 12.99
N ARG A 135 13.54 0.30 14.01
CA ARG A 135 12.34 -0.55 14.01
C ARG A 135 11.05 0.26 14.10
N VAL A 136 10.03 -0.21 13.40
CA VAL A 136 8.62 0.18 13.61
C VAL A 136 8.14 -0.48 14.90
N THR A 137 7.52 0.28 15.81
CA THR A 137 6.94 -0.25 17.06
C THR A 137 5.44 -0.51 16.88
N MET A 138 4.76 -0.98 17.93
CA MET A 138 3.35 -1.36 17.83
C MET A 138 2.48 -0.19 17.38
N ASP A 139 2.72 1.00 17.93
CA ASP A 139 1.84 2.16 17.75
C ASP A 139 2.57 3.38 17.18
N GLN A 140 3.90 3.30 17.00
CA GLN A 140 4.70 4.44 16.60
C GLN A 140 5.85 4.05 15.66
N MET A 141 6.32 5.05 14.91
CA MET A 141 7.55 4.96 14.14
C MET A 141 8.31 6.28 14.21
N LEU A 142 9.62 6.23 14.02
CA LEU A 142 10.50 7.39 13.97
C LEU A 142 10.87 7.70 12.53
N VAL A 143 10.90 8.98 12.15
CA VAL A 143 11.23 9.39 10.78
C VAL A 143 12.18 10.58 10.75
N ASP A 144 13.12 10.60 9.80
CA ASP A 144 14.05 11.73 9.61
C ASP A 144 13.36 12.89 8.89
N VAL A 145 13.14 13.97 9.64
CA VAL A 145 12.59 15.24 9.13
C VAL A 145 13.65 16.36 9.11
N SER A 146 14.94 16.02 9.10
CA SER A 146 16.05 17.00 9.05
C SER A 146 15.93 17.99 7.88
N LYS A 147 15.32 17.59 6.77
CA LYS A 147 15.10 18.43 5.57
C LYS A 147 13.85 19.31 5.66
N ILE A 148 13.12 19.28 6.78
CA ILE A 148 11.85 19.96 7.00
C ILE A 148 11.93 20.72 8.33
N LYS A 149 12.48 21.93 8.28
CA LYS A 149 12.68 22.76 9.48
C LYS A 149 11.36 23.14 10.17
N SER A 150 10.28 23.24 9.39
CA SER A 150 8.93 23.61 9.86
C SER A 150 8.14 22.45 10.47
N ALA A 151 8.66 21.20 10.43
CA ALA A 151 7.95 20.04 10.95
C ALA A 151 7.61 20.22 12.45
N LYS A 152 6.35 20.03 12.81
CA LYS A 152 5.81 20.21 14.16
C LYS A 152 4.76 19.14 14.51
N PRO A 153 4.44 18.93 15.80
CA PRO A 153 3.31 18.11 16.20
C PRO A 153 2.00 18.54 15.52
N GLY A 154 1.18 17.58 15.15
CA GLY A 154 -0.08 17.77 14.42
C GLY A 154 0.05 17.78 12.89
N ASP A 155 1.27 17.90 12.35
CA ASP A 155 1.50 17.81 10.91
C ASP A 155 1.08 16.43 10.38
N GLU A 156 0.57 16.40 9.15
CA GLU A 156 0.21 15.16 8.46
C GLU A 156 1.46 14.45 7.92
N ALA A 157 1.52 13.14 8.18
CA ALA A 157 2.47 12.23 7.56
C ALA A 157 1.72 11.21 6.69
N VAL A 158 2.01 11.16 5.40
CA VAL A 158 1.37 10.22 4.45
C VAL A 158 2.19 8.94 4.33
N LEU A 159 1.54 7.80 4.58
CA LEU A 159 2.10 6.45 4.50
C LEU A 159 1.81 5.81 3.13
N ILE A 160 0.62 6.05 2.58
CA ILE A 160 0.21 5.71 1.22
C ILE A 160 -0.62 6.88 0.66
N GLY A 161 -0.33 7.33 -0.55
CA GLY A 161 -1.03 8.43 -1.22
C GLY A 161 -0.09 9.57 -1.59
N ARG A 162 -0.66 10.76 -1.80
CA ARG A 162 0.05 11.94 -2.32
C ARG A 162 0.20 13.02 -1.27
N GLN A 163 1.36 13.69 -1.28
CA GLN A 163 1.58 14.92 -0.53
C GLN A 163 2.44 15.87 -1.37
N GLY A 164 1.88 17.00 -1.78
CA GLY A 164 2.53 17.90 -2.74
C GLY A 164 2.79 17.20 -4.08
N LYS A 165 4.05 17.22 -4.54
CA LYS A 165 4.48 16.59 -5.81
C LYS A 165 4.94 15.14 -5.65
N GLN A 166 4.91 14.60 -4.44
CA GLN A 166 5.40 13.26 -4.13
C GLN A 166 4.23 12.30 -3.90
N GLU A 167 4.45 11.03 -4.18
CA GLU A 167 3.48 9.95 -4.01
C GLU A 167 4.17 8.71 -3.45
N ILE A 168 3.52 8.04 -2.51
CA ILE A 168 3.87 6.70 -2.06
C ILE A 168 2.71 5.77 -2.44
N THR A 169 2.95 4.84 -3.34
CA THR A 169 1.95 3.87 -3.79
C THR A 169 1.98 2.61 -2.93
N ALA A 170 0.89 1.83 -2.96
CA ALA A 170 0.86 0.49 -2.35
C ALA A 170 1.94 -0.44 -2.93
N HIS A 171 2.30 -0.26 -4.22
CA HIS A 171 3.40 -0.98 -4.84
C HIS A 171 4.75 -0.64 -4.21
N GLN A 172 5.05 0.65 -4.02
CA GLN A 172 6.32 1.05 -3.41
C GLN A 172 6.45 0.55 -1.97
N LEU A 173 5.36 0.57 -1.19
CA LEU A 173 5.40 0.01 0.16
C LEU A 173 5.56 -1.52 0.14
N ALA A 174 4.92 -2.19 -0.82
CA ALA A 174 5.10 -3.63 -1.05
C ALA A 174 6.56 -3.96 -1.40
N ASP A 175 7.18 -3.19 -2.29
CA ASP A 175 8.59 -3.34 -2.69
C ASP A 175 9.54 -3.16 -1.48
N TRP A 176 9.30 -2.16 -0.62
CA TRP A 176 10.14 -1.93 0.57
C TRP A 176 10.04 -3.04 1.62
N THR A 177 8.91 -3.75 1.65
CA THR A 177 8.60 -4.79 2.63
C THR A 177 8.79 -6.20 2.09
N GLY A 178 9.08 -6.34 0.79
CA GLY A 178 9.25 -7.63 0.12
C GLY A 178 7.95 -8.42 -0.07
N THR A 179 6.81 -7.73 -0.21
CA THR A 179 5.49 -8.36 -0.36
C THR A 179 4.71 -7.85 -1.59
N LEU A 180 3.41 -8.14 -1.65
CA LEU A 180 2.46 -7.76 -2.69
C LEU A 180 1.59 -6.57 -2.26
N PRO A 181 1.14 -5.71 -3.20
CA PRO A 181 0.26 -4.59 -2.89
C PRO A 181 -1.04 -5.00 -2.18
N LEU A 182 -1.58 -6.19 -2.48
CA LEU A 182 -2.78 -6.70 -1.80
C LEU A 182 -2.53 -6.84 -0.30
N GLU A 183 -1.42 -7.46 0.10
CA GLU A 183 -1.09 -7.66 1.51
C GLU A 183 -0.95 -6.34 2.24
N VAL A 184 -0.29 -5.35 1.61
CA VAL A 184 -0.18 -3.98 2.15
C VAL A 184 -1.55 -3.38 2.44
N LEU A 185 -2.49 -3.49 1.49
CA LEU A 185 -3.81 -2.88 1.63
C LEU A 185 -4.68 -3.62 2.64
N THR A 186 -4.62 -4.96 2.67
CA THR A 186 -5.40 -5.78 3.59
C THR A 186 -4.82 -5.82 5.00
N ALA A 187 -3.55 -5.46 5.18
CA ALA A 187 -2.90 -5.41 6.49
C ALA A 187 -3.37 -4.22 7.36
N ILE A 188 -3.96 -3.18 6.77
CA ILE A 188 -4.43 -2.00 7.51
C ILE A 188 -5.46 -2.45 8.56
N ALA A 189 -5.08 -2.39 9.83
CA ALA A 189 -5.83 -3.02 10.90
C ALA A 189 -7.16 -2.31 11.17
N TYR A 190 -8.14 -3.01 11.74
CA TYR A 190 -9.49 -2.48 12.02
C TYR A 190 -9.48 -1.18 12.87
N ARG A 191 -8.51 -1.03 13.79
CA ARG A 191 -8.37 0.15 14.65
C ARG A 191 -8.08 1.45 13.91
N VAL A 192 -7.62 1.39 12.65
CA VAL A 192 -7.41 2.56 11.82
C VAL A 192 -8.77 3.08 11.34
N PRO A 193 -9.21 4.30 11.68
CA PRO A 193 -10.52 4.79 11.25
C PRO A 193 -10.54 4.97 9.72
N ARG A 194 -11.65 4.58 9.08
CA ARG A 194 -11.88 4.78 7.64
C ARG A 194 -12.74 6.01 7.42
N VAL A 195 -12.24 6.93 6.60
CA VAL A 195 -12.99 8.12 6.17
C VAL A 195 -13.23 8.02 4.68
N TYR A 196 -14.49 7.86 4.30
CA TYR A 196 -14.91 7.78 2.90
C TYR A 196 -15.10 9.18 2.33
N ARG A 197 -14.53 9.44 1.16
CA ARG A 197 -14.62 10.72 0.45
C ARG A 197 -15.19 10.49 -0.94
N GLY A 198 -16.22 11.26 -1.29
CA GLY A 198 -16.92 11.16 -2.58
C GLY A 198 -18.09 10.19 -2.51
N GLY A 199 -19.29 10.74 -2.78
CA GLY A 199 -20.55 10.02 -2.96
C GLY A 199 -21.34 9.80 -1.67
N GLN A 200 -22.57 10.31 -1.62
CA GLN A 200 -23.64 9.65 -0.88
C GLN A 200 -23.53 8.15 -1.15
N ALA A 201 -23.49 7.35 -0.08
CA ALA A 201 -23.61 5.91 -0.20
C ALA A 201 -24.96 5.64 -0.90
N ALA A 202 -24.88 5.17 -2.15
CA ALA A 202 -25.99 4.51 -2.81
C ALA A 202 -25.98 3.04 -2.41
#